data_AF-A0A6B3LTX2-F1
#
_entry.id   AF-A0A6B3LTX2-F1
#
_cell.length_a   1.000
_cell.length_b   1.000
_cell.length_c   1.000
_cell.angle_alpha   90.00
_cell.angle_beta   90.00
_cell.angle_gamma   90.00
#
_symmetry.space_group_name_H-M   'P 1'
#
loop_
_entity.id
_entity.type
_entity.pdbx_description
1 polymer ?
#
loop_
_entity_poly.entity_id
_entity_poly.type
_entity_poly.pdbx_seq_one_letter_code
_entity_poly.pdbx_strand_id
1 'polypeptide(L)'
;MKLNTLRPTEQLLIPLLVLGLYLVLGAFFLSKYLLWDSQWLLAIVLVPFVAQVQPRKSLSSVLLITTIVLAILAATLQNSTLYFFAFVVALWCGAQLIVGKISIYPLLLLVVASPIFKYIANIISFPLRMQLTNWAVTILNTIEKQAEAAGNIILVEGKEFAVDPACAGLSMLSLALILAVFILAHLQRTNQKMLPLWFIGLMLGLMLLLNLVSNLLRILLLVWFEILPGNPLHDVIGLLCLLVYALIPFYFVSRWLQQFVVVGSKKPSRRSRISLRGALLLNYILLLMLTGTGFKIRGEKPTIVSDFTTPELTGFEAATMENGVTKYSNEEVLIYLKPVQAFYSTEHHPLICWEGSGYKFRHVQQRQVSNYNVYVGELQKGKDTLYTAWWMDNGQHQTIDQWDWRTRMLKGEAKFRLVNVTVAQKQKLAEAIVTLIESQNNYSHTTITLADAANKSQL
;
A
#
# COMPACT_ATOMS: atom_id res chain seq x y z
N MET A 1 -35.90 13.06 -23.37
CA MET A 1 -35.08 14.06 -24.08
C MET A 1 -33.80 13.38 -24.57
N LYS A 2 -33.53 13.45 -25.88
CA LYS A 2 -32.33 12.86 -26.48
C LYS A 2 -31.20 13.88 -26.38
N LEU A 3 -29.96 13.47 -26.08
CA LEU A 3 -28.82 14.39 -25.90
C LEU A 3 -28.63 15.32 -27.12
N ASN A 4 -28.92 14.81 -28.32
CA ASN A 4 -28.76 15.51 -29.58
C ASN A 4 -29.72 16.70 -29.76
N THR A 5 -30.69 16.90 -28.87
CA THR A 5 -31.58 18.08 -28.89
C THR A 5 -31.07 19.24 -28.03
N LEU A 6 -29.98 19.05 -27.29
CA LEU A 6 -29.34 20.08 -26.47
C LEU A 6 -28.30 20.84 -27.27
N ARG A 7 -28.08 22.12 -26.92
CA ARG A 7 -27.02 22.94 -27.55
C ARG A 7 -25.64 22.32 -27.28
N PRO A 8 -24.66 22.46 -28.18
CA PRO A 8 -23.32 21.89 -27.99
C PRO A 8 -22.66 22.30 -26.66
N THR A 9 -22.92 23.52 -26.18
CA THR A 9 -22.47 24.03 -24.89
C THR A 9 -23.07 23.27 -23.71
N GLU A 10 -24.36 22.97 -23.75
CA GLU A 10 -25.08 22.19 -22.72
C GLU A 10 -24.60 20.74 -22.66
N GLN A 11 -24.24 20.16 -23.82
CA GLN A 11 -23.68 18.80 -23.90
C GLN A 11 -22.34 18.65 -23.17
N LEU A 12 -21.57 19.74 -23.05
CA LEU A 12 -20.29 19.76 -22.35
C LEU A 12 -20.44 20.18 -20.87
N LEU A 13 -21.34 21.12 -20.58
CA LEU A 13 -21.59 21.65 -19.24
C LEU A 13 -22.10 20.56 -18.29
N ILE A 14 -23.05 19.72 -18.73
CA ILE A 14 -23.64 18.68 -17.88
C ILE A 14 -22.61 17.67 -17.36
N PRO A 15 -21.78 17.02 -18.20
CA PRO A 15 -20.71 16.15 -17.71
C PRO A 15 -19.75 16.87 -16.79
N LEU A 16 -19.38 18.12 -17.09
CA LEU A 16 -18.46 18.90 -16.26
C LEU A 16 -19.04 19.17 -14.86
N LEU A 17 -20.33 19.51 -14.78
CA LEU A 17 -21.03 19.70 -13.50
C LEU A 17 -21.09 18.40 -12.69
N VAL A 18 -21.48 17.28 -13.32
CA VAL A 18 -21.57 16.00 -12.60
C VAL A 18 -20.19 15.54 -12.12
N LEU A 19 -19.16 15.62 -12.96
CA LEU A 19 -17.79 15.29 -12.57
C LEU A 19 -17.28 16.25 -11.48
N GLY A 20 -17.61 17.54 -11.58
CA GLY A 20 -17.30 18.54 -10.55
C GLY A 20 -17.92 18.18 -9.19
N LEU A 21 -19.17 17.71 -9.16
CA LEU A 21 -19.82 17.25 -7.92
C LEU A 21 -19.11 16.05 -7.30
N TYR A 22 -18.69 15.07 -8.11
CA TYR A 22 -17.86 13.98 -7.60
C TYR A 22 -16.54 14.52 -7.02
N LEU A 23 -15.84 15.41 -7.72
CA LEU A 23 -14.59 15.99 -7.23
C LEU A 23 -14.76 16.75 -5.91
N VAL A 24 -15.84 17.53 -5.75
CA VAL A 24 -16.17 18.22 -4.49
C VAL A 24 -16.42 17.21 -3.37
N LEU A 25 -17.21 16.17 -3.64
CA LEU A 25 -17.50 15.12 -2.66
C LEU A 25 -16.23 14.35 -2.26
N GLY A 26 -15.38 14.02 -3.22
CA GLY A 26 -14.09 13.39 -2.99
C GLY A 26 -13.15 14.28 -2.18
N ALA A 27 -13.01 15.56 -2.55
CA ALA A 27 -12.20 16.53 -1.81
C ALA A 27 -12.70 16.69 -0.37
N PHE A 28 -14.02 16.73 -0.16
CA PHE A 28 -14.59 16.79 1.17
C PHE A 28 -14.27 15.51 1.95
N PHE A 29 -14.80 14.35 1.57
CA PHE A 29 -14.72 13.14 2.41
C PHE A 29 -13.33 12.47 2.43
N LEU A 30 -12.56 12.56 1.35
CA LEU A 30 -11.25 11.90 1.22
C LEU A 30 -10.05 12.83 1.48
N SER A 31 -10.26 14.10 1.87
CA SER A 31 -9.19 15.08 2.15
C SER A 31 -8.08 14.57 3.08
N LYS A 32 -8.46 13.86 4.15
CA LYS A 32 -7.50 13.28 5.13
C LYS A 32 -6.88 11.97 4.67
N TYR A 33 -7.52 11.28 3.72
CA TYR A 33 -7.07 9.98 3.23
C TYR A 33 -6.09 10.12 2.07
N LEU A 34 -6.37 11.04 1.14
CA LEU A 34 -5.51 11.27 -0.02
C LEU A 34 -4.20 11.93 0.41
N LEU A 35 -3.10 11.31 0.01
CA LEU A 35 -1.77 11.89 0.14
C LEU A 35 -1.61 12.87 -1.03
N TRP A 36 -1.52 14.17 -0.74
CA TRP A 36 -1.25 15.21 -1.75
C TRP A 36 0.23 15.19 -2.17
N ASP A 37 0.78 14.00 -2.42
CA ASP A 37 2.15 13.84 -2.86
C ASP A 37 2.28 14.02 -4.39
N SER A 38 3.52 14.11 -4.86
CA SER A 38 3.81 14.36 -6.27
C SER A 38 3.28 13.26 -7.19
N GLN A 39 3.13 12.03 -6.69
CA GLN A 39 2.64 10.89 -7.47
C GLN A 39 1.14 10.99 -7.70
N TRP A 40 0.39 11.37 -6.67
CA TRP A 40 -1.03 11.65 -6.77
C TRP A 40 -1.31 12.80 -7.73
N LEU A 41 -0.56 13.90 -7.60
CA LEU A 41 -0.67 15.06 -8.50
C LEU A 41 -0.33 14.68 -9.95
N LEU A 42 0.74 13.93 -10.18
CA LEU A 42 1.13 13.44 -11.50
C LEU A 42 0.03 12.58 -12.12
N ALA A 43 -0.56 11.64 -11.35
CA ALA A 43 -1.63 10.79 -11.84
C ALA A 43 -2.87 11.61 -12.26
N ILE A 44 -3.27 12.62 -11.47
CA ILE A 44 -4.39 13.52 -11.82
C ILE A 44 -4.09 14.26 -13.12
N VAL A 45 -2.88 14.80 -13.29
CA VAL A 45 -2.48 15.50 -14.52
C VAL A 45 -2.50 14.56 -15.73
N LEU A 46 -2.14 13.29 -15.55
CA LEU A 46 -2.10 12.30 -16.64
C LEU A 46 -3.47 11.70 -17.01
N VAL A 47 -4.46 11.71 -16.12
CA VAL A 47 -5.83 11.21 -16.37
C VAL A 47 -6.42 11.69 -17.71
N PRO A 48 -6.45 13.00 -18.04
CA PRO A 48 -7.01 13.46 -19.32
C PRO A 48 -6.25 12.94 -20.55
N PHE A 49 -4.95 12.67 -20.43
CA PHE A 49 -4.13 12.17 -21.54
C PHE A 49 -4.32 10.67 -21.79
N VAL A 50 -4.63 9.89 -20.75
CA VAL A 50 -4.87 8.45 -20.86
C VAL A 50 -6.35 8.10 -21.03
N ALA A 51 -7.26 9.03 -20.78
CA ALA A 51 -8.69 8.84 -20.94
C ALA A 51 -9.06 8.75 -22.42
N GLN A 52 -9.37 7.53 -22.88
CA GLN A 52 -9.89 7.31 -24.23
C GLN A 52 -11.39 7.06 -24.17
N VAL A 53 -12.15 7.98 -24.74
CA VAL A 53 -13.61 7.91 -24.78
C VAL A 53 -14.06 7.22 -26.06
N GLN A 54 -14.91 6.21 -25.90
CA GLN A 54 -15.69 5.65 -27.00
C GLN A 54 -17.12 6.15 -26.87
N PRO A 55 -17.74 6.68 -27.94
CA PRO A 55 -19.10 7.23 -27.91
C PRO A 55 -20.19 6.19 -27.61
N ARG A 56 -19.81 4.92 -27.39
CA ARG A 56 -20.68 3.87 -26.90
C ARG A 56 -21.05 4.13 -25.45
N LYS A 57 -22.23 4.70 -25.23
CA LYS A 57 -22.87 4.69 -23.91
C LYS A 57 -23.29 3.25 -23.60
N SER A 58 -22.95 2.74 -22.44
CA SER A 58 -23.48 1.48 -21.93
C SER A 58 -23.37 1.50 -20.42
N LEU A 59 -24.46 1.21 -19.72
CA LEU A 59 -24.37 0.90 -18.31
C LEU A 59 -23.65 -0.43 -18.17
N SER A 60 -22.51 -0.41 -17.47
CA SER A 60 -21.88 -1.62 -17.00
C SER A 60 -22.55 -2.00 -15.67
N SER A 61 -23.45 -2.98 -15.70
CA SER A 61 -24.10 -3.48 -14.49
C SER A 61 -23.07 -3.95 -13.46
N VAL A 62 -21.94 -4.49 -13.93
CA VAL A 62 -20.82 -4.90 -13.07
C VAL A 62 -20.27 -3.72 -12.28
N LEU A 63 -19.97 -2.59 -12.93
CA LEU A 63 -19.44 -1.41 -12.23
C LEU A 63 -20.44 -0.83 -11.22
N LEU A 64 -21.73 -0.83 -11.58
CA LEU A 64 -22.78 -0.36 -10.68
C LEU A 64 -22.88 -1.25 -9.44
N ILE A 65 -22.95 -2.58 -9.62
CA ILE A 65 -23.00 -3.55 -8.53
C ILE A 65 -21.75 -3.43 -7.66
N THR A 66 -20.55 -3.38 -8.27
CA THR A 66 -19.29 -3.21 -7.54
C THR A 66 -19.30 -1.93 -6.71
N THR A 67 -19.80 -0.81 -7.26
CA THR A 67 -19.91 0.45 -6.52
C THR A 67 -20.82 0.32 -5.30
N ILE A 68 -21.99 -0.31 -5.46
CA ILE A 68 -22.95 -0.51 -4.37
C ILE A 68 -22.36 -1.41 -3.29
N VAL A 69 -21.77 -2.55 -3.67
CA VAL A 69 -21.15 -3.48 -2.73
C VAL A 69 -20.02 -2.81 -1.95
N LEU A 70 -19.13 -2.08 -2.64
CA LEU A 70 -18.05 -1.35 -1.97
C LEU A 70 -18.57 -0.25 -1.05
N ALA A 71 -19.61 0.49 -1.45
CA ALA A 71 -20.20 1.54 -0.61
C ALA A 71 -20.89 0.97 0.64
N ILE A 72 -21.55 -0.18 0.52
CA ILE A 72 -22.15 -0.90 1.66
C ILE A 72 -21.05 -1.40 2.59
N LEU A 73 -20.03 -2.10 2.05
CA LEU A 73 -18.91 -2.59 2.85
C LEU A 73 -18.14 -1.45 3.54
N ALA A 74 -17.92 -0.34 2.83
CA ALA A 74 -17.29 0.84 3.40
C ALA A 74 -18.13 1.45 4.53
N ALA A 75 -19.46 1.45 4.40
CA ALA A 75 -20.39 1.92 5.42
C ALA A 75 -20.48 0.96 6.61
N THR A 76 -20.45 -0.35 6.41
CA THR A 76 -20.54 -1.34 7.51
C THR A 76 -19.23 -1.43 8.29
N LEU A 77 -18.09 -1.43 7.58
CA LEU A 77 -16.76 -1.53 8.17
C LEU A 77 -16.15 -0.17 8.55
N GLN A 78 -16.82 0.94 8.24
CA GLN A 78 -16.33 2.31 8.43
C GLN A 78 -14.91 2.53 7.88
N ASN A 79 -14.63 1.96 6.71
CA ASN A 79 -13.27 1.90 6.15
C ASN A 79 -13.09 2.89 4.98
N SER A 80 -12.22 3.89 5.19
CA SER A 80 -11.88 4.93 4.21
C SER A 80 -11.31 4.39 2.89
N THR A 81 -10.57 3.27 2.93
CA THR A 81 -9.98 2.65 1.74
C THR A 81 -11.06 2.04 0.85
N LEU A 82 -12.02 1.33 1.43
CA LEU A 82 -13.16 0.79 0.68
C LEU A 82 -14.01 1.91 0.09
N TYR A 83 -14.16 3.01 0.83
CA TYR A 83 -14.85 4.19 0.33
C TYR A 83 -14.13 4.86 -0.82
N PHE A 84 -12.80 4.98 -0.77
CA PHE A 84 -12.00 5.47 -1.89
C PHE A 84 -12.26 4.64 -3.15
N PHE A 85 -12.25 3.31 -3.07
CA PHE A 85 -12.56 2.47 -4.23
C PHE A 85 -14.01 2.62 -4.69
N ALA A 86 -14.97 2.66 -3.75
CA ALA A 86 -16.37 2.91 -4.08
C ALA A 86 -16.51 4.23 -4.85
N PHE A 87 -15.84 5.28 -4.39
CA PHE A 87 -15.82 6.60 -5.01
C PHE A 87 -15.21 6.57 -6.42
N VAL A 88 -14.03 5.97 -6.59
CA VAL A 88 -13.36 5.92 -7.91
C VAL A 88 -14.17 5.09 -8.92
N VAL A 89 -14.73 3.95 -8.50
CA VAL A 89 -15.59 3.11 -9.36
C VAL A 89 -16.92 3.81 -9.66
N ALA A 90 -17.49 4.55 -8.71
CA ALA A 90 -18.69 5.36 -8.93
C ALA A 90 -18.43 6.49 -9.92
N LEU A 91 -17.34 7.24 -9.74
CA LEU A 91 -16.91 8.31 -10.65
C LEU A 91 -16.74 7.75 -12.07
N TRP A 92 -16.10 6.59 -12.19
CA TRP A 92 -15.97 5.88 -13.44
C TRP A 92 -17.31 5.50 -14.07
N CYS A 93 -18.20 4.89 -13.28
CA CYS A 93 -19.53 4.47 -13.71
C CYS A 93 -20.35 5.69 -14.18
N GLY A 94 -20.34 6.76 -13.38
CA GLY A 94 -21.01 8.03 -13.66
C GLY A 94 -20.51 8.70 -14.93
N ALA A 95 -19.18 8.77 -15.09
CA ALA A 95 -18.55 9.28 -16.31
C ALA A 95 -18.94 8.44 -17.54
N GLN A 96 -18.99 7.10 -17.42
CA GLN A 96 -19.42 6.24 -18.52
C GLN A 96 -20.87 6.44 -18.95
N LEU A 97 -21.76 6.79 -18.02
CA LEU A 97 -23.17 7.05 -18.31
C LEU A 97 -23.38 8.32 -19.12
N ILE A 98 -22.56 9.35 -18.88
CA ILE A 98 -22.74 10.66 -19.49
C ILE A 98 -21.88 10.79 -20.76
N VAL A 99 -20.58 10.50 -20.65
CA VAL A 99 -19.57 10.74 -21.69
C VAL A 99 -19.47 9.55 -22.66
N GLY A 100 -19.68 8.33 -22.18
CA GLY A 100 -19.52 7.09 -22.94
C GLY A 100 -18.41 6.20 -22.38
N LYS A 101 -18.18 5.04 -22.98
CA LYS A 101 -17.23 4.06 -22.46
C LYS A 101 -15.80 4.61 -22.43
N ILE A 102 -15.26 4.79 -21.22
CA ILE A 102 -13.88 5.20 -20.95
C ILE A 102 -12.99 3.96 -20.86
N SER A 103 -11.79 4.01 -21.44
CA SER A 103 -10.73 2.99 -21.31
C SER A 103 -10.28 2.80 -19.87
N ILE A 104 -9.77 1.62 -19.48
CA ILE A 104 -9.36 1.26 -18.10
C ILE A 104 -8.19 2.08 -17.51
N TYR A 105 -7.40 2.78 -18.33
CA TYR A 105 -6.16 3.45 -17.88
C TYR A 105 -6.31 4.52 -16.80
N PRO A 106 -7.29 5.45 -16.82
CA PRO A 106 -7.44 6.40 -15.71
C PRO A 106 -7.72 5.72 -14.37
N LEU A 107 -8.38 4.54 -14.36
CA LEU A 107 -8.67 3.81 -13.12
C LEU A 107 -7.37 3.24 -12.60
N LEU A 108 -6.58 2.62 -13.47
CA LEU A 108 -5.26 2.10 -13.12
C LEU A 108 -4.35 3.20 -12.59
N LEU A 109 -4.33 4.39 -13.21
CA LEU A 109 -3.58 5.53 -12.69
C LEU A 109 -4.00 5.91 -11.27
N LEU A 110 -5.31 6.09 -11.03
CA LEU A 110 -5.82 6.46 -9.71
C LEU A 110 -5.60 5.36 -8.66
N VAL A 111 -5.65 4.09 -9.07
CA VAL A 111 -5.37 2.95 -8.17
C VAL A 111 -3.88 2.91 -7.82
N VAL A 112 -2.97 3.04 -8.79
CA VAL A 112 -1.51 3.04 -8.54
C VAL A 112 -1.08 4.25 -7.71
N ALA A 113 -1.68 5.42 -7.94
CA ALA A 113 -1.37 6.61 -7.16
C ALA A 113 -2.02 6.61 -5.77
N SER A 114 -2.94 5.68 -5.49
CA SER A 114 -3.69 5.68 -4.25
C SER A 114 -2.82 5.39 -3.01
N PRO A 115 -3.23 5.86 -1.83
CA PRO A 115 -2.57 5.54 -0.56
C PRO A 115 -2.48 4.04 -0.27
N ILE A 116 -3.46 3.24 -0.71
CA ILE A 116 -3.42 1.79 -0.53
C ILE A 116 -2.35 1.14 -1.39
N PHE A 117 -2.14 1.60 -2.63
CA PHE A 117 -1.04 1.07 -3.44
C PHE A 117 0.30 1.37 -2.77
N LYS A 118 0.48 2.60 -2.25
CA LYS A 118 1.66 2.97 -1.47
C LYS A 118 1.84 2.06 -0.25
N TYR A 119 0.76 1.75 0.47
CA TYR A 119 0.83 0.83 1.60
C TYR A 119 1.23 -0.60 1.19
N ILE A 120 0.59 -1.16 0.16
CA ILE A 120 0.92 -2.50 -0.36
C ILE A 120 2.38 -2.53 -0.83
N ALA A 121 2.80 -1.50 -1.56
CA ALA A 121 4.17 -1.34 -2.00
C ALA A 121 5.14 -1.27 -0.80
N ASN A 122 4.79 -0.58 0.29
CA ASN A 122 5.60 -0.53 1.52
C ASN A 122 5.81 -1.93 2.11
N ILE A 123 4.75 -2.71 2.28
CA ILE A 123 4.86 -4.08 2.82
C ILE A 123 5.76 -4.94 1.93
N ILE A 124 5.52 -4.92 0.62
CA ILE A 124 6.25 -5.77 -0.32
C ILE A 124 7.70 -5.30 -0.50
N SER A 125 7.94 -3.99 -0.46
CA SER A 125 9.27 -3.41 -0.69
C SER A 125 10.29 -3.81 0.36
N PHE A 126 9.85 -4.11 1.59
CA PHE A 126 10.79 -4.41 2.67
C PHE A 126 11.49 -5.76 2.46
N PRO A 127 10.78 -6.91 2.27
CA PRO A 127 11.44 -8.17 1.91
C PRO A 127 12.22 -8.07 0.59
N LEU A 128 11.70 -7.35 -0.41
CA LEU A 128 12.40 -7.16 -1.67
C LEU A 128 13.73 -6.41 -1.49
N ARG A 129 13.79 -5.40 -0.62
CA ARG A 129 15.04 -4.69 -0.30
C ARG A 129 16.10 -5.60 0.29
N MET A 130 15.70 -6.48 1.21
CA MET A 130 16.59 -7.46 1.82
C MET A 130 17.14 -8.42 0.75
N GLN A 131 16.29 -8.92 -0.13
CA GLN A 131 16.71 -9.78 -1.24
C GLN A 131 17.62 -9.06 -2.24
N LEU A 132 17.30 -7.83 -2.62
CA LEU A 132 18.14 -7.00 -3.49
C LEU A 132 19.51 -6.74 -2.88
N THR A 133 19.56 -6.51 -1.56
CA THR A 133 20.82 -6.32 -0.82
C THR A 133 21.68 -7.59 -0.88
N ASN A 134 21.08 -8.75 -0.63
CA ASN A 134 21.78 -10.04 -0.71
C ASN A 134 22.27 -10.36 -2.14
N TRP A 135 21.45 -10.08 -3.16
CA TRP A 135 21.85 -10.25 -4.56
C TRP A 135 22.97 -9.30 -4.94
N ALA A 136 22.90 -8.04 -4.52
CA ALA A 136 23.95 -7.06 -4.78
C ALA A 136 25.28 -7.50 -4.15
N VAL A 137 25.27 -7.94 -2.88
CA VAL A 137 26.48 -8.46 -2.20
C VAL A 137 27.04 -9.69 -2.90
N THR A 138 26.18 -10.62 -3.31
CA THR A 138 26.61 -11.82 -4.04
C THR A 138 27.33 -11.43 -5.34
N ILE A 139 26.77 -10.48 -6.10
CA ILE A 139 27.39 -9.98 -7.35
C ILE A 139 28.70 -9.22 -7.04
N LEU A 140 28.73 -8.37 -6.01
CA LEU A 140 29.94 -7.62 -5.65
C LEU A 140 31.08 -8.54 -5.21
N ASN A 141 30.78 -9.61 -4.47
CA ASN A 141 31.76 -10.61 -4.03
C ASN A 141 32.34 -11.42 -5.20
N THR A 142 31.59 -11.59 -6.31
CA THR A 142 32.16 -12.21 -7.53
C THR A 142 33.23 -11.35 -8.21
N ILE A 143 33.33 -10.08 -7.84
CA ILE A 143 34.27 -9.10 -8.41
C ILE A 143 35.30 -8.69 -7.34
N GLU A 144 35.59 -9.58 -6.39
CA GLU A 144 36.60 -9.42 -5.32
C GLU A 144 36.42 -8.22 -4.36
N LYS A 145 35.27 -7.55 -4.36
CA LYS A 145 34.94 -6.63 -3.24
C LYS A 145 34.52 -7.47 -2.04
N GLN A 146 35.16 -7.27 -0.88
CA GLN A 146 34.71 -7.88 0.38
C GLN A 146 33.45 -7.15 0.86
N ALA A 147 32.29 -7.55 0.32
CA ALA A 147 31.00 -6.97 0.67
C ALA A 147 30.23 -7.89 1.63
N GLU A 148 29.64 -7.30 2.66
CA GLU A 148 28.79 -7.98 3.63
C GLU A 148 27.38 -7.39 3.62
N ALA A 149 26.37 -8.27 3.66
CA ALA A 149 24.98 -7.86 3.80
C ALA A 149 24.60 -7.81 5.29
N ALA A 150 24.33 -6.61 5.80
CA ALA A 150 23.79 -6.37 7.13
C ALA A 150 22.34 -5.90 7.01
N GLY A 151 21.46 -6.84 6.71
CA GLY A 151 20.04 -6.57 6.53
C GLY A 151 19.74 -5.77 5.26
N ASN A 152 19.34 -4.51 5.40
CA ASN A 152 19.12 -3.58 4.29
C ASN A 152 20.34 -2.67 4.00
N ILE A 153 21.50 -2.98 4.56
CA ILE A 153 22.75 -2.23 4.40
C ILE A 153 23.81 -3.15 3.77
N ILE A 154 24.60 -2.59 2.88
CA ILE A 154 25.79 -3.23 2.29
C ILE A 154 27.02 -2.59 2.93
N LEU A 155 27.86 -3.40 3.56
CA LEU A 155 29.14 -3.00 4.12
C LEU A 155 30.25 -3.35 3.14
N VAL A 156 31.02 -2.36 2.69
CA VAL A 156 32.19 -2.57 1.84
C VAL A 156 33.35 -1.77 2.41
N GLU A 157 34.43 -2.44 2.82
CA GLU A 157 35.64 -1.77 3.37
C GLU A 157 35.33 -0.78 4.52
N GLY A 158 34.35 -1.12 5.37
CA GLY A 158 33.91 -0.27 6.48
C GLY A 158 32.99 0.90 6.09
N LYS A 159 32.65 1.06 4.80
CA LYS A 159 31.64 2.02 4.33
C LYS A 159 30.26 1.37 4.30
N GLU A 160 29.26 2.07 4.85
CA GLU A 160 27.86 1.65 4.85
C GLU A 160 27.10 2.24 3.65
N PHE A 161 26.55 1.36 2.82
CA PHE A 161 25.64 1.70 1.75
C PHE A 161 24.24 1.22 2.11
N ALA A 162 23.41 2.14 2.59
CA ALA A 162 22.02 1.84 2.92
C ALA A 162 21.16 1.71 1.66
N VAL A 163 20.47 0.59 1.52
CA VAL A 163 19.41 0.40 0.52
C VAL A 163 18.12 1.02 1.10
N ASP A 164 18.10 2.34 1.20
CA ASP A 164 17.00 3.11 1.82
C ASP A 164 15.67 2.92 1.08
N PRO A 165 14.50 3.16 1.72
CA PRO A 165 13.21 3.21 1.04
C PRO A 165 13.18 4.19 -0.15
N ALA A 166 13.92 5.30 -0.04
CA ALA A 166 14.13 6.26 -1.11
C ALA A 166 14.96 5.68 -2.28
N CYS A 167 15.88 4.76 -1.97
CA CYS A 167 16.73 4.07 -2.92
C CYS A 167 16.04 2.88 -3.60
N ALA A 168 15.17 2.18 -2.86
CA ALA A 168 14.52 0.95 -3.28
C ALA A 168 13.15 1.13 -3.94
N GLY A 169 12.68 2.37 -4.06
CA GLY A 169 11.70 2.68 -5.07
C GLY A 169 10.26 2.38 -4.70
N LEU A 170 9.74 2.87 -3.58
CA LEU A 170 8.29 3.07 -3.51
C LEU A 170 7.83 4.19 -4.43
N SER A 171 8.55 5.31 -4.35
CA SER A 171 8.36 6.44 -5.24
C SER A 171 8.63 6.01 -6.68
N MET A 172 9.70 5.24 -6.92
CA MET A 172 10.03 4.76 -8.25
C MET A 172 9.12 3.64 -8.76
N LEU A 173 8.63 2.72 -7.92
CA LEU A 173 7.70 1.67 -8.33
C LEU A 173 6.37 2.25 -8.78
N SER A 174 5.77 3.12 -7.96
CA SER A 174 4.51 3.79 -8.32
C SER A 174 4.71 4.69 -9.54
N LEU A 175 5.83 5.43 -9.63
CA LEU A 175 6.17 6.22 -10.83
C LEU A 175 6.33 5.32 -12.07
N ALA A 176 7.07 4.22 -11.99
CA ALA A 176 7.30 3.28 -13.08
C ALA A 176 5.98 2.71 -13.59
N LEU A 177 5.06 2.35 -12.69
CA LEU A 177 3.74 1.85 -13.05
C LEU A 177 2.83 2.95 -13.63
N ILE A 178 2.86 4.17 -13.09
CA ILE A 178 2.14 5.32 -13.66
C ILE A 178 2.60 5.56 -15.10
N LEU A 179 3.92 5.58 -15.32
CA LEU A 179 4.50 5.75 -16.65
C LEU A 179 4.22 4.55 -17.56
N ALA A 180 4.20 3.33 -17.04
CA ALA A 180 3.80 2.15 -17.80
C ALA A 180 2.35 2.24 -18.28
N VAL A 181 1.42 2.61 -17.39
CA VAL A 181 0.01 2.84 -17.72
C VAL A 181 -0.11 3.94 -18.79
N PHE A 182 0.65 5.02 -18.65
CA PHE A 182 0.69 6.10 -19.64
C PHE A 182 1.21 5.62 -21.01
N ILE A 183 2.33 4.88 -21.04
CA ILE A 183 2.90 4.31 -22.27
C ILE A 183 1.92 3.35 -22.94
N LEU A 184 1.26 2.46 -22.18
CA LEU A 184 0.26 1.54 -22.72
C LEU A 184 -0.95 2.29 -23.30
N ALA A 185 -1.42 3.33 -22.59
CA ALA A 185 -2.48 4.19 -23.11
C ALA A 185 -2.06 4.90 -24.39
N HIS A 186 -0.83 5.42 -24.45
CA HIS A 186 -0.27 6.05 -25.64
C HIS A 186 -0.18 5.07 -26.81
N LEU A 187 0.40 3.88 -26.61
CA LEU A 187 0.51 2.84 -27.63
C LEU A 187 -0.86 2.36 -28.14
N GLN A 188 -1.83 2.22 -27.25
CA GLN A 188 -3.22 1.91 -27.63
C GLN A 188 -3.83 3.03 -28.51
N ARG A 189 -3.56 4.30 -28.17
CA ARG A 189 -4.06 5.46 -28.94
C ARG A 189 -3.44 5.49 -30.33
N THR A 190 -2.12 5.34 -30.43
CA THR A 190 -1.37 5.37 -31.69
C THR A 190 -1.77 4.24 -32.62
N ASN A 191 -1.92 3.02 -32.10
CA ASN A 191 -2.25 1.85 -32.91
C ASN A 191 -3.76 1.64 -33.11
N GLN A 192 -4.62 2.46 -32.50
CA GLN A 192 -6.09 2.35 -32.53
C GLN A 192 -6.65 0.97 -32.13
N LYS A 193 -5.83 0.18 -31.43
CA LYS A 193 -6.09 -1.22 -31.06
C LYS A 193 -6.44 -1.31 -29.58
N MET A 194 -7.62 -1.84 -29.24
CA MET A 194 -7.98 -2.04 -27.83
C MET A 194 -7.15 -3.18 -27.24
N LEU A 195 -6.41 -2.90 -26.17
CA LEU A 195 -5.65 -3.91 -25.45
C LEU A 195 -6.58 -4.69 -24.51
N PRO A 196 -6.55 -6.04 -24.53
CA PRO A 196 -7.30 -6.84 -23.58
C PRO A 196 -6.71 -6.71 -22.17
N LEU A 197 -7.54 -6.89 -21.14
CA LEU A 197 -7.14 -6.66 -19.74
C LEU A 197 -5.99 -7.57 -19.29
N TRP A 198 -5.97 -8.83 -19.74
CA TRP A 198 -4.89 -9.77 -19.41
C TRP A 198 -3.52 -9.28 -19.92
N PHE A 199 -3.50 -8.64 -21.11
CA PHE A 199 -2.28 -8.10 -21.69
C PHE A 199 -1.79 -6.89 -20.90
N ILE A 200 -2.70 -6.01 -20.49
CA ILE A 200 -2.36 -4.89 -19.59
C ILE A 200 -1.77 -5.43 -18.29
N GLY A 201 -2.38 -6.46 -17.69
CA GLY A 201 -1.86 -7.12 -16.49
C GLY A 201 -0.46 -7.72 -16.70
N LEU A 202 -0.24 -8.43 -17.80
CA LEU A 202 1.06 -8.98 -18.17
C LEU A 202 2.13 -7.88 -18.31
N MET A 203 1.80 -6.78 -18.99
CA MET A 203 2.72 -5.66 -19.18
C MET A 203 3.04 -4.95 -17.86
N LEU A 204 2.05 -4.74 -16.99
CA LEU A 204 2.32 -4.21 -15.65
C LEU A 204 3.22 -5.14 -14.84
N GLY A 205 3.02 -6.46 -14.93
CA GLY A 205 3.91 -7.46 -14.34
C GLY A 205 5.35 -7.39 -14.89
N LEU A 206 5.49 -7.21 -16.21
CA LEU A 206 6.80 -6.98 -16.83
C LEU A 206 7.46 -5.70 -16.31
N MET A 207 6.71 -4.60 -16.15
CA MET A 207 7.24 -3.36 -15.58
C MET A 207 7.74 -3.57 -14.14
N LEU A 208 7.00 -4.34 -13.31
CA LEU A 208 7.45 -4.67 -11.95
C LEU A 208 8.81 -5.39 -11.97
N LEU A 209 8.97 -6.37 -12.87
CA LEU A 209 10.23 -7.11 -13.03
C LEU A 209 11.37 -6.20 -13.52
N LEU A 210 11.13 -5.42 -14.56
CA LEU A 210 12.12 -4.47 -15.09
C LEU A 210 12.53 -3.44 -14.04
N ASN A 211 11.59 -2.94 -13.24
CA ASN A 211 11.87 -2.02 -12.15
C ASN A 211 12.70 -2.68 -11.04
N LEU A 212 12.46 -3.95 -10.73
CA LEU A 212 13.29 -4.72 -9.78
C LEU A 212 14.74 -4.85 -10.29
N VAL A 213 14.91 -5.22 -11.56
CA VAL A 213 16.24 -5.31 -12.21
C VAL A 213 16.93 -3.95 -12.25
N SER A 214 16.21 -2.89 -12.64
CA SER A 214 16.71 -1.51 -12.64
C SER A 214 17.21 -1.09 -11.26
N ASN A 215 16.48 -1.43 -10.19
CA ASN A 215 16.88 -1.14 -8.83
C ASN A 215 18.12 -1.93 -8.39
N LEU A 216 18.24 -3.20 -8.78
CA LEU A 216 19.46 -3.99 -8.52
C LEU A 216 20.68 -3.35 -9.19
N LEU A 217 20.57 -3.01 -10.48
CA LEU A 217 21.64 -2.35 -11.23
C LEU A 217 22.00 -0.99 -10.62
N ARG A 218 20.99 -0.22 -10.18
CA ARG A 218 21.22 1.03 -9.45
C ARG A 218 22.07 0.80 -8.20
N ILE A 219 21.72 -0.17 -7.35
CA ILE A 219 22.47 -0.47 -6.12
C ILE A 219 23.93 -0.80 -6.47
N LEU A 220 24.15 -1.66 -7.47
CA LEU A 220 25.49 -2.02 -7.91
C LEU A 220 26.30 -0.80 -8.38
N LEU A 221 25.70 0.09 -9.18
CA LEU A 221 26.36 1.31 -9.65
C LEU A 221 26.69 2.25 -8.48
N LEU A 222 25.78 2.44 -7.52
CA LEU A 222 26.02 3.30 -6.37
C LEU A 222 27.17 2.78 -5.50
N VAL A 223 27.23 1.47 -5.24
CA VAL A 223 28.32 0.86 -4.47
C VAL A 223 29.63 0.84 -5.27
N TRP A 224 29.55 0.64 -6.59
CA TRP A 224 30.73 0.66 -7.45
C TRP A 224 31.40 2.04 -7.49
N PHE A 225 30.61 3.09 -7.66
CA PHE A 225 31.07 4.47 -7.72
C PHE A 225 31.15 5.16 -6.35
N GLU A 226 30.90 4.42 -5.27
CA GLU A 226 30.92 4.91 -3.88
C GLU A 226 30.02 6.14 -3.63
N ILE A 227 28.86 6.18 -4.29
CA ILE A 227 27.93 7.31 -4.21
C ILE A 227 27.02 7.13 -2.99
N LEU A 228 27.33 7.87 -1.93
CA LEU A 228 26.60 7.84 -0.66
C LEU A 228 25.23 8.55 -0.74
N PRO A 229 24.28 8.20 0.16
CA PRO A 229 23.02 8.91 0.31
C PRO A 229 23.23 10.40 0.60
N GLY A 230 22.54 11.27 -0.13
CA GLY A 230 22.62 12.74 0.01
C GLY A 230 23.41 13.44 -1.10
N ASN A 231 24.19 12.71 -1.91
CA ASN A 231 24.78 13.26 -3.12
C ASN A 231 23.70 13.36 -4.23
N PRO A 232 23.51 14.51 -4.92
CA PRO A 232 22.55 14.63 -6.02
C PRO A 232 22.70 13.58 -7.13
N LEU A 233 23.92 13.08 -7.37
CA LEU A 233 24.19 12.00 -8.33
C LEU A 233 23.44 10.71 -7.99
N HIS A 234 23.16 10.48 -6.71
CA HIS A 234 22.40 9.33 -6.25
C HIS A 234 20.99 9.28 -6.88
N ASP A 235 20.34 10.44 -6.99
CA ASP A 235 18.99 10.55 -7.55
C ASP A 235 19.01 10.58 -9.07
N VAL A 236 20.01 11.24 -9.67
CA VAL A 236 20.23 11.25 -11.12
C VAL A 236 20.46 9.83 -11.66
N ILE A 237 21.33 9.05 -11.02
CA ILE A 237 21.57 7.64 -11.39
C ILE A 237 20.30 6.82 -11.23
N GLY A 238 19.53 7.07 -10.16
CA GLY A 238 18.23 6.42 -9.98
C GLY A 238 17.28 6.66 -11.15
N LEU A 239 17.12 7.92 -11.57
CA LEU A 239 16.26 8.28 -12.70
C LEU A 239 16.80 7.74 -14.03
N LEU A 240 18.12 7.76 -14.23
CA LEU A 240 18.77 7.19 -15.40
C LEU A 240 18.52 5.69 -15.49
N CYS A 241 18.71 4.95 -14.39
CA CYS A 241 18.43 3.52 -14.35
C CYS A 241 16.95 3.22 -14.67
N LEU A 242 16.02 3.97 -14.06
CA LEU A 242 14.59 3.82 -14.37
C LEU A 242 14.32 4.03 -15.87
N LEU A 243 14.89 5.07 -16.47
CA LEU A 243 14.70 5.37 -17.89
C LEU A 243 15.31 4.27 -18.78
N VAL A 244 16.58 3.95 -18.58
CA VAL A 244 17.39 3.09 -19.45
C VAL A 244 17.05 1.61 -19.27
N TYR A 245 16.90 1.15 -18.03
CA TYR A 245 16.71 -0.28 -17.73
C TYR A 245 15.26 -0.69 -17.53
N ALA A 246 14.33 0.25 -17.29
CA ALA A 246 12.91 -0.07 -17.18
C ALA A 246 12.06 0.52 -18.31
N LEU A 247 12.00 1.84 -18.46
CA LEU A 247 11.05 2.49 -19.38
C LEU A 247 11.35 2.20 -20.86
N ILE A 248 12.61 2.32 -21.28
CA ILE A 248 13.02 2.08 -22.67
C ILE A 248 12.76 0.61 -23.06
N PRO A 249 13.24 -0.41 -22.33
CA PRO A 249 12.93 -1.80 -22.61
C PRO A 249 11.43 -2.08 -22.59
N PHE A 250 10.71 -1.52 -21.60
CA PHE A 250 9.27 -1.67 -21.50
C PHE A 250 8.53 -1.14 -22.73
N TYR A 251 8.90 0.04 -23.24
CA TYR A 251 8.30 0.62 -24.43
C TYR A 251 8.49 -0.28 -25.66
N PHE A 252 9.72 -0.73 -25.92
CA PHE A 252 10.03 -1.56 -27.07
C PHE A 252 9.37 -2.94 -26.99
N VAL A 253 9.42 -3.59 -25.83
CA VAL A 253 8.77 -4.90 -25.61
C VAL A 253 7.25 -4.77 -25.72
N SER A 254 6.65 -3.74 -25.11
CA SER A 254 5.20 -3.50 -25.22
C SER A 254 4.76 -3.26 -26.66
N ARG A 255 5.53 -2.45 -27.41
CA ARG A 255 5.28 -2.18 -28.83
C ARG A 255 5.39 -3.43 -29.67
N TRP A 256 6.41 -4.26 -29.44
CA TRP A 256 6.63 -5.52 -30.15
C TRP A 256 5.52 -6.53 -29.85
N LEU A 257 5.23 -6.80 -28.57
CA LEU A 257 4.21 -7.76 -28.15
C LEU A 257 2.80 -7.38 -28.60
N GLN A 258 2.48 -6.08 -28.64
CA GLN A 258 1.18 -5.60 -29.12
C GLN A 258 0.88 -6.02 -30.57
N GLN A 259 1.91 -6.29 -31.39
CA GLN A 259 1.72 -6.74 -32.78
C GLN A 259 1.09 -8.14 -32.85
N PHE A 260 1.37 -8.99 -31.87
CA PHE A 260 0.89 -10.38 -31.81
C PHE A 260 -0.47 -10.53 -31.13
N VAL A 261 -0.94 -9.48 -30.43
CA VAL A 261 -2.25 -9.53 -29.77
C VAL A 261 -3.36 -9.39 -30.81
N VAL A 262 -4.12 -10.47 -31.01
CA VAL A 262 -5.32 -10.46 -31.85
C VAL A 262 -6.34 -9.52 -31.24
N VAL A 263 -6.59 -8.41 -31.93
CA VAL A 263 -7.52 -7.39 -31.45
C VAL A 263 -8.92 -7.77 -31.90
N GLY A 264 -9.83 -7.90 -30.94
CA GLY A 264 -11.25 -8.05 -31.24
C GLY A 264 -11.70 -6.87 -32.11
N SER A 265 -12.18 -7.16 -33.32
CA SER A 265 -12.74 -6.15 -34.22
C SER A 265 -13.86 -5.41 -33.50
N LYS A 266 -13.96 -4.09 -33.73
CA LYS A 266 -15.02 -3.25 -33.17
C LYS A 266 -16.37 -3.77 -33.70
N LYS A 267 -17.03 -4.68 -32.96
CA LYS A 267 -18.39 -5.11 -33.30
C LYS A 267 -19.29 -3.85 -33.38
N PRO A 268 -20.11 -3.71 -34.43
CA PRO A 268 -20.98 -2.56 -34.59
C PRO A 268 -21.83 -2.38 -33.33
N SER A 269 -21.78 -1.18 -32.74
CA SER A 269 -22.35 -0.94 -31.43
C SER A 269 -23.88 -0.95 -31.51
N ARG A 270 -24.53 -1.85 -30.78
CA ARG A 270 -25.95 -1.68 -30.44
C ARG A 270 -26.09 -0.33 -29.73
N ARG A 271 -26.98 0.55 -30.25
CA ARG A 271 -27.30 1.83 -29.60
C ARG A 271 -27.77 1.55 -28.17
N SER A 272 -27.18 2.26 -27.21
CA SER A 272 -27.64 2.20 -25.82
C SER A 272 -29.08 2.73 -25.73
N ARG A 273 -29.88 2.09 -24.87
CA ARG A 273 -31.27 2.47 -24.59
C ARG A 273 -31.41 3.50 -23.47
N ILE A 274 -30.33 3.95 -22.84
CA ILE A 274 -30.41 4.78 -21.63
C ILE A 274 -30.60 6.25 -22.01
N SER A 275 -31.70 6.83 -21.53
CA SER A 275 -31.97 8.26 -21.69
C SER A 275 -31.07 9.11 -20.80
N LEU A 276 -30.80 10.36 -21.20
CA LEU A 276 -30.02 11.30 -20.38
C LEU A 276 -30.61 11.47 -18.97
N ARG A 277 -31.95 11.53 -18.86
CA ARG A 277 -32.63 11.64 -17.57
C ARG A 277 -32.33 10.43 -16.67
N GLY A 278 -32.33 9.22 -17.24
CA GLY A 278 -31.95 8.01 -16.51
C GLY A 278 -30.49 8.02 -16.08
N ALA A 279 -29.58 8.50 -16.95
CA ALA A 279 -28.17 8.66 -16.60
C ALA A 279 -27.95 9.67 -15.46
N LEU A 280 -28.65 10.82 -15.49
CA LEU A 280 -28.57 11.84 -14.43
C LEU A 280 -29.18 11.36 -13.12
N LEU A 281 -30.33 10.69 -13.16
CA LEU A 281 -30.96 10.10 -11.98
C LEU A 281 -30.03 9.07 -11.32
N LEU A 282 -29.38 8.22 -12.12
CA LEU A 282 -28.46 7.22 -11.58
C LEU A 282 -27.21 7.88 -10.96
N ASN A 283 -26.64 8.92 -11.58
CA ASN A 283 -25.55 9.69 -10.99
C ASN A 283 -25.97 10.36 -9.67
N TYR A 284 -27.19 10.92 -9.62
CA TYR A 284 -27.73 11.50 -8.40
C TYR A 284 -27.83 10.46 -7.26
N ILE A 285 -28.36 9.27 -7.55
CA ILE A 285 -28.43 8.16 -6.58
C ILE A 285 -27.04 7.75 -6.10
N LEU A 286 -26.06 7.63 -7.02
CA LEU A 286 -24.68 7.31 -6.66
C LEU A 286 -24.06 8.38 -5.75
N LEU A 287 -24.26 9.66 -6.06
CA LEU A 287 -23.76 10.78 -5.24
C LEU A 287 -24.42 10.78 -3.85
N LEU A 288 -25.73 10.54 -3.76
CA LEU A 288 -26.45 10.46 -2.48
C LEU A 288 -25.93 9.28 -1.63
N MET A 289 -25.76 8.11 -2.25
CA MET A 289 -25.19 6.93 -1.59
C MET A 289 -23.78 7.19 -1.06
N LEU A 290 -22.89 7.76 -1.89
CA LEU A 290 -21.53 8.09 -1.47
C LEU A 290 -21.50 9.18 -0.39
N THR A 291 -22.43 10.11 -0.40
CA THR A 291 -22.57 11.13 0.65
C THR A 291 -22.95 10.48 1.97
N GLY A 292 -23.97 9.60 1.97
CA GLY A 292 -24.38 8.85 3.15
C GLY A 292 -23.27 7.97 3.72
N THR A 293 -22.59 7.20 2.87
CA THR A 293 -21.42 6.41 3.27
C THR A 293 -20.29 7.30 3.81
N GLY A 294 -20.01 8.43 3.16
CA GLY A 294 -18.97 9.37 3.55
C GLY A 294 -19.20 9.96 4.95
N PHE A 295 -20.44 10.36 5.26
CA PHE A 295 -20.79 10.82 6.61
C PHE A 295 -20.63 9.73 7.66
N LYS A 296 -21.04 8.48 7.35
CA LYS A 296 -20.89 7.36 8.27
C LYS A 296 -19.42 7.06 8.60
N ILE A 297 -18.52 7.17 7.61
CA ILE A 297 -17.07 6.95 7.80
C ILE A 297 -16.41 8.09 8.58
N ARG A 298 -16.90 9.32 8.43
CA ARG A 298 -16.42 10.46 9.21
C ARG A 298 -16.96 10.49 10.64
N GLY A 299 -17.98 9.69 10.95
CA GLY A 299 -18.48 9.53 12.31
C GLY A 299 -17.43 8.97 13.26
N GLU A 300 -17.74 8.98 14.55
CA GLU A 300 -16.88 8.39 15.57
C GLU A 300 -16.69 6.89 15.28
N LYS A 301 -15.43 6.49 15.11
CA LYS A 301 -15.09 5.07 15.00
C LYS A 301 -15.45 4.40 16.33
N PRO A 302 -16.07 3.20 16.31
CA PRO A 302 -16.33 2.48 17.54
C PRO A 302 -15.02 2.28 18.30
N THR A 303 -15.01 2.69 19.58
CA THR A 303 -13.87 2.47 20.47
C THR A 303 -13.60 0.98 20.51
N ILE A 304 -12.40 0.60 20.10
CA ILE A 304 -12.00 -0.80 20.12
C ILE A 304 -11.71 -1.15 21.58
N VAL A 305 -12.65 -1.85 22.20
CA VAL A 305 -12.36 -2.55 23.44
C VAL A 305 -11.38 -3.66 23.08
N SER A 306 -10.15 -3.53 23.59
CA SER A 306 -9.16 -4.59 23.49
C SER A 306 -9.66 -5.76 24.34
N ASP A 307 -9.99 -6.88 23.69
CA ASP A 307 -10.30 -8.14 24.39
C ASP A 307 -9.03 -8.74 25.05
N PHE A 308 -7.85 -8.16 24.81
CA PHE A 308 -6.63 -8.58 25.48
C PHE A 308 -6.64 -8.10 26.92
N THR A 309 -6.54 -9.05 27.84
CA THR A 309 -6.03 -8.75 29.16
C THR A 309 -4.60 -8.23 29.04
N THR A 310 -4.38 -7.05 29.60
CA THR A 310 -3.07 -6.43 29.70
C THR A 310 -2.23 -7.25 30.67
N PRO A 311 -1.17 -7.96 30.23
CA PRO A 311 -0.33 -8.70 31.16
C PRO A 311 0.33 -7.71 32.13
N GLU A 312 0.32 -8.01 33.43
CA GLU A 312 1.13 -7.26 34.37
C GLU A 312 2.60 -7.66 34.18
N LEU A 313 3.42 -6.68 33.81
CA LEU A 313 4.87 -6.87 33.67
C LEU A 313 5.54 -6.34 34.93
N THR A 314 6.07 -7.25 35.75
CA THR A 314 6.79 -6.88 36.97
C THR A 314 7.91 -5.89 36.67
N GLY A 315 7.93 -4.76 37.38
CA GLY A 315 8.94 -3.71 37.19
C GLY A 315 8.68 -2.74 36.03
N PHE A 316 7.47 -2.77 35.43
CA PHE A 316 7.04 -1.81 34.43
C PHE A 316 5.84 -1.00 34.90
N GLU A 317 5.84 0.29 34.56
CA GLU A 317 4.64 1.12 34.63
C GLU A 317 3.81 0.91 33.36
N ALA A 318 2.57 0.47 33.51
CA ALA A 318 1.63 0.29 32.42
C ALA A 318 0.74 1.53 32.27
N ALA A 319 0.59 2.02 31.04
CA ALA A 319 -0.32 3.11 30.69
C ALA A 319 -1.12 2.75 29.43
N THR A 320 -2.44 2.87 29.50
CA THR A 320 -3.32 2.72 28.33
C THR A 320 -3.38 4.04 27.59
N MET A 321 -2.98 4.04 26.32
CA MET A 321 -3.04 5.19 25.43
C MET A 321 -4.31 5.13 24.57
N GLU A 322 -4.55 6.18 23.77
CA GLU A 322 -5.62 6.21 22.78
C GLU A 322 -5.58 4.99 21.84
N ASN A 323 -6.75 4.57 21.35
CA ASN A 323 -6.93 3.43 20.46
C ASN A 323 -6.52 2.07 21.05
N GLY A 324 -6.51 1.94 22.38
CA GLY A 324 -6.23 0.68 23.07
C GLY A 324 -4.77 0.24 22.99
N VAL A 325 -3.84 1.15 22.71
CA VAL A 325 -2.41 0.86 22.75
C VAL A 325 -1.96 0.82 24.20
N THR A 326 -1.39 -0.30 24.64
CA THR A 326 -0.76 -0.37 25.96
C THR A 326 0.71 -0.03 25.85
N LYS A 327 1.15 0.95 26.63
CA LYS A 327 2.56 1.30 26.81
C LYS A 327 3.03 0.71 28.14
N TYR A 328 4.18 0.05 28.13
CA TYR A 328 4.93 -0.28 29.33
C TYR A 328 6.26 0.46 29.29
N SER A 329 6.65 1.06 30.40
CA SER A 329 7.95 1.71 30.50
C SER A 329 8.59 1.50 31.86
N ASN A 330 9.92 1.42 31.85
CA ASN A 330 10.77 1.58 33.03
C ASN A 330 11.98 2.44 32.63
N GLU A 331 13.02 2.48 33.46
CA GLU A 331 14.23 3.29 33.21
C GLU A 331 15.01 2.87 31.94
N GLU A 332 14.83 1.65 31.46
CA GLU A 332 15.69 1.06 30.43
C GLU A 332 14.97 0.63 29.15
N VAL A 333 13.70 0.25 29.29
CA VAL A 333 12.91 -0.43 28.26
C VAL A 333 11.57 0.27 28.07
N LEU A 334 11.21 0.45 26.80
CA LEU A 334 9.92 0.94 26.35
C LEU A 334 9.24 -0.12 25.48
N ILE A 335 8.05 -0.55 25.88
CA ILE A 335 7.26 -1.57 25.17
C ILE A 335 5.93 -0.96 24.75
N TYR A 336 5.53 -1.22 23.51
CA TYR A 336 4.19 -0.92 23.01
C TYR A 336 3.51 -2.21 22.55
N LEU A 337 2.31 -2.44 23.07
CA LEU A 337 1.37 -3.43 22.56
C LEU A 337 0.28 -2.70 21.79
N LYS A 338 0.30 -2.82 20.47
CA LYS A 338 -0.65 -2.13 19.59
C LYS A 338 -1.65 -3.13 19.03
N PRO A 339 -2.93 -3.09 19.43
CA PRO A 339 -3.92 -4.05 18.96
C PRO A 339 -4.15 -3.90 17.46
N VAL A 340 -4.25 -5.02 16.74
CA VAL A 340 -4.65 -4.99 15.34
C VAL A 340 -6.16 -5.15 15.23
N GLN A 341 -6.81 -4.14 14.67
CA GLN A 341 -8.27 -4.07 14.59
C GLN A 341 -8.86 -5.23 13.79
N ALA A 342 -8.24 -5.57 12.66
CA ALA A 342 -8.71 -6.59 11.74
C ALA A 342 -7.57 -7.07 10.82
N PHE A 343 -7.77 -8.21 10.15
CA PHE A 343 -6.81 -8.78 9.19
C PHE A 343 -6.48 -7.81 8.03
N TYR A 344 -7.38 -6.90 7.71
CA TYR A 344 -7.20 -5.89 6.66
C TYR A 344 -6.66 -4.55 7.19
N SER A 345 -6.40 -4.42 8.49
CA SER A 345 -5.90 -3.17 9.07
C SER A 345 -4.44 -2.92 8.70
N THR A 346 -4.14 -1.63 8.54
CA THR A 346 -2.87 -1.11 8.06
C THR A 346 -2.20 -0.16 9.07
N GLU A 347 -2.90 0.17 10.17
CA GLU A 347 -2.61 1.35 11.01
C GLU A 347 -1.35 1.21 11.90
N HIS A 348 -0.70 0.04 11.92
CA HIS A 348 0.37 -0.25 12.89
C HIS A 348 1.64 -0.85 12.31
N HIS A 349 1.99 -0.64 11.03
CA HIS A 349 3.32 -1.07 10.57
C HIS A 349 4.42 -0.21 11.26
N PRO A 350 5.40 -0.79 11.98
CA PRO A 350 6.39 -0.03 12.75
C PRO A 350 7.14 1.01 11.92
N LEU A 351 7.54 0.63 10.69
CA LEU A 351 8.18 1.55 9.73
C LEU A 351 7.40 2.86 9.58
N ILE A 352 6.07 2.78 9.42
CA ILE A 352 5.21 3.95 9.19
C ILE A 352 5.10 4.81 10.47
N CYS A 353 4.91 4.19 11.63
CA CYS A 353 4.69 4.92 12.89
C CYS A 353 5.93 5.70 13.36
N TRP A 354 7.12 5.09 13.24
CA TRP A 354 8.36 5.70 13.68
C TRP A 354 8.86 6.76 12.70
N GLU A 355 8.73 6.53 11.39
CA GLU A 355 9.00 7.55 10.37
C GLU A 355 8.10 8.78 10.57
N GLY A 356 6.82 8.58 10.90
CA GLY A 356 5.91 9.67 11.26
C GLY A 356 6.34 10.46 12.50
N SER A 357 7.08 9.83 13.42
CA SER A 357 7.67 10.47 14.61
C SER A 357 9.05 11.12 14.35
N GLY A 358 9.53 11.07 13.11
CA GLY A 358 10.80 11.64 12.67
C GLY A 358 12.03 10.75 12.87
N TYR A 359 11.85 9.45 13.14
CA TYR A 359 12.95 8.49 13.21
C TYR A 359 13.27 7.92 11.83
N LYS A 360 14.54 7.59 11.59
CA LYS A 360 14.99 6.80 10.44
C LYS A 360 15.33 5.39 10.89
N PHE A 361 14.87 4.39 10.14
CA PHE A 361 15.26 3.01 10.38
C PHE A 361 16.60 2.69 9.74
N ARG A 362 17.48 2.06 10.51
CA ARG A 362 18.78 1.54 10.07
C ARG A 362 18.99 0.12 10.57
N HIS A 363 19.92 -0.60 9.93
CA HIS A 363 20.34 -1.95 10.34
C HIS A 363 19.17 -2.91 10.59
N VAL A 364 18.14 -2.84 9.74
CA VAL A 364 16.96 -3.67 9.94
C VAL A 364 17.26 -5.08 9.46
N GLN A 365 17.11 -6.05 10.35
CA GLN A 365 17.37 -7.45 10.06
C GLN A 365 16.39 -8.36 10.79
N GLN A 366 16.20 -9.56 10.24
CA GLN A 366 15.54 -10.63 10.97
C GLN A 366 16.57 -11.28 11.90
N ARG A 367 16.19 -11.49 13.15
CA ARG A 367 17.02 -12.20 14.13
C ARG A 367 16.18 -13.27 14.82
N GLN A 368 16.80 -14.42 15.04
CA GLN A 368 16.24 -15.43 15.93
C GLN A 368 16.71 -15.14 17.35
N VAL A 369 15.76 -14.95 18.27
CA VAL A 369 16.00 -14.78 19.71
C VAL A 369 15.29 -15.94 20.41
N SER A 370 16.07 -16.83 21.03
CA SER A 370 15.57 -18.14 21.49
C SER A 370 14.92 -18.92 20.32
N ASN A 371 13.65 -19.33 20.44
CA ASN A 371 12.92 -20.03 19.37
C ASN A 371 12.09 -19.09 18.48
N TYR A 372 12.28 -17.78 18.61
CA TYR A 372 11.38 -16.78 18.07
C TYR A 372 12.07 -15.93 17.00
N ASN A 373 11.40 -15.78 15.86
CA ASN A 373 11.83 -14.82 14.85
C ASN A 373 11.26 -13.44 15.19
N VAL A 374 12.14 -12.44 15.22
CA VAL A 374 11.79 -11.04 15.43
C VAL A 374 12.51 -10.18 14.40
N TYR A 375 11.92 -9.05 14.05
CA TYR A 375 12.69 -8.00 13.39
C TYR A 375 13.41 -7.19 14.45
N VAL A 376 14.66 -6.82 14.18
CA VAL A 376 15.43 -5.87 14.99
C VAL A 376 15.95 -4.76 14.09
N GLY A 377 16.14 -3.56 14.64
CA GLY A 377 16.70 -2.44 13.90
C GLY A 377 17.10 -1.29 14.82
N GLU A 378 17.67 -0.27 14.21
CA GLU A 378 18.09 0.98 14.86
C GLU A 378 17.14 2.10 14.45
N LEU A 379 16.71 2.89 15.42
CA LEU A 379 15.91 4.09 15.26
C LEU A 379 16.80 5.30 15.49
N GLN A 380 17.11 6.03 14.43
CA GLN A 380 17.99 7.19 14.50
C GLN A 380 17.19 8.50 14.40
N LYS A 381 17.42 9.41 15.35
CA LYS A 381 16.87 10.79 15.32
C LYS A 381 17.93 11.78 15.75
N GLY A 382 18.53 12.48 14.78
CA GLY A 382 19.67 13.34 15.05
C GLY A 382 20.89 12.52 15.50
N LYS A 383 21.37 12.78 16.72
CA LYS A 383 22.49 12.04 17.33
C LYS A 383 22.02 10.83 18.16
N ASP A 384 20.72 10.74 18.44
CA ASP A 384 20.17 9.68 19.27
C ASP A 384 19.93 8.43 18.43
N THR A 385 20.39 7.30 18.96
CA THR A 385 20.15 5.97 18.39
C THR A 385 19.49 5.12 19.45
N LEU A 386 18.29 4.62 19.14
CA LEU A 386 17.60 3.61 19.92
C LEU A 386 17.63 2.28 19.17
N TYR A 387 17.52 1.18 19.92
CA TYR A 387 17.50 -0.17 19.37
C TYR A 387 16.11 -0.74 19.59
N THR A 388 15.49 -1.25 18.53
CA THR A 388 14.10 -1.70 18.58
C THR A 388 13.95 -3.10 18.01
N ALA A 389 12.97 -3.82 18.51
CA ALA A 389 12.52 -5.09 17.99
C ALA A 389 11.00 -5.11 17.84
N TRP A 390 10.49 -5.88 16.89
CA TRP A 390 9.05 -6.04 16.72
C TRP A 390 8.63 -7.36 16.07
N TRP A 391 7.42 -7.79 16.42
CA TRP A 391 6.76 -8.97 15.90
C TRP A 391 5.24 -8.89 16.13
N MET A 392 4.51 -9.83 15.55
CA MET A 392 3.07 -10.00 15.75
C MET A 392 2.82 -11.14 16.73
N ASP A 393 1.90 -10.92 17.65
CA ASP A 393 1.54 -11.89 18.68
C ASP A 393 0.01 -11.90 18.88
N ASN A 394 -0.59 -13.07 19.11
CA ASN A 394 -1.99 -13.18 19.56
C ASN A 394 -2.14 -13.93 20.89
N GLY A 395 -1.03 -14.17 21.61
CA GLY A 395 -0.96 -14.93 22.85
C GLY A 395 -0.79 -16.44 22.65
N GLN A 396 -1.06 -16.97 21.45
CA GLN A 396 -0.90 -18.39 21.10
C GLN A 396 0.12 -18.60 19.98
N HIS A 397 0.24 -17.64 19.06
CA HIS A 397 1.09 -17.72 17.89
C HIS A 397 1.86 -16.42 17.71
N GLN A 398 3.17 -16.54 17.49
CA GLN A 398 4.06 -15.44 17.20
C GLN A 398 4.54 -15.52 15.76
N THR A 399 4.54 -14.40 15.04
CA THR A 399 5.06 -14.35 13.68
C THR A 399 5.57 -12.97 13.29
N ILE A 400 6.49 -12.93 12.34
CA ILE A 400 6.91 -11.72 11.63
C ILE A 400 6.35 -11.65 10.21
N ASP A 401 5.70 -12.74 9.76
CA ASP A 401 5.12 -12.84 8.42
C ASP A 401 3.76 -12.15 8.38
N GLN A 402 3.69 -11.14 7.51
CA GLN A 402 2.50 -10.32 7.28
C GLN A 402 1.31 -11.10 6.71
N TRP A 403 1.53 -12.18 5.98
CA TRP A 403 0.49 -13.04 5.43
C TRP A 403 -0.01 -14.06 6.43
N ASP A 404 0.88 -14.58 7.27
CA ASP A 404 0.56 -15.58 8.29
C ASP A 404 -0.48 -15.05 9.29
N TRP A 405 -0.17 -13.97 10.02
CA TRP A 405 -1.11 -13.43 11.02
C TRP A 405 -2.43 -12.96 10.40
N ARG A 406 -2.40 -12.39 9.18
CA ARG A 406 -3.62 -11.96 8.48
C ARG A 406 -4.50 -13.14 8.12
N THR A 407 -3.90 -14.20 7.59
CA THR A 407 -4.63 -15.41 7.20
C THR A 407 -5.23 -16.10 8.41
N ARG A 408 -4.51 -16.13 9.54
CA ARG A 408 -4.98 -16.66 10.82
C ARG A 408 -6.18 -15.88 11.37
N MET A 409 -6.08 -14.55 11.42
CA MET A 409 -7.22 -13.71 11.81
C MET A 409 -8.41 -13.87 10.85
N LEU A 410 -8.17 -13.98 9.54
CA LEU A 410 -9.23 -14.22 8.56
C LEU A 410 -9.93 -15.56 8.78
N LYS A 411 -9.20 -16.59 9.26
CA LYS A 411 -9.73 -17.90 9.64
C LYS A 411 -10.45 -17.92 10.99
N GLY A 412 -10.46 -16.79 11.71
CA GLY A 412 -11.16 -16.65 12.99
C GLY A 412 -10.28 -16.89 14.22
N GLU A 413 -8.95 -16.97 14.10
CA GLU A 413 -8.07 -16.95 15.27
C GLU A 413 -8.17 -15.62 16.02
N ALA A 414 -7.69 -15.60 17.28
CA ALA A 414 -7.63 -14.41 18.10
C ALA A 414 -6.92 -13.26 17.35
N LYS A 415 -7.35 -12.02 17.63
CA LYS A 415 -6.74 -10.82 17.04
C LYS A 415 -5.24 -10.84 17.32
N PHE A 416 -4.44 -10.27 16.42
CA PHE A 416 -3.03 -10.06 16.72
C PHE A 416 -2.84 -8.67 17.32
N ARG A 417 -1.74 -8.49 18.03
CA ARG A 417 -1.15 -7.22 18.43
C ARG A 417 0.25 -7.14 17.84
N LEU A 418 0.65 -5.94 17.45
CA LEU A 418 2.05 -5.65 17.20
C LEU A 418 2.72 -5.42 18.55
N VAL A 419 3.75 -6.20 18.82
CA VAL A 419 4.65 -5.99 19.95
C VAL A 419 5.85 -5.20 19.45
N ASN A 420 6.17 -4.11 20.12
CA ASN A 420 7.38 -3.33 19.86
C ASN A 420 8.14 -3.13 21.17
N VAL A 421 9.42 -3.46 21.17
CA VAL A 421 10.34 -3.31 22.31
C VAL A 421 11.44 -2.37 21.88
N THR A 422 11.73 -1.33 22.66
CA THR A 422 12.76 -0.34 22.35
C THR A 422 13.62 -0.07 23.58
N VAL A 423 14.93 -0.01 23.39
CA VAL A 423 15.93 0.23 24.44
C VAL A 423 16.96 1.27 23.98
N ALA A 424 17.61 1.94 24.92
CA ALA A 424 18.68 2.89 24.62
C ALA A 424 20.02 2.20 24.30
N GLN A 425 20.27 1.01 24.86
CA GLN A 425 21.54 0.27 24.72
C GLN A 425 21.35 -1.05 23.96
N LYS A 426 22.14 -1.26 22.91
CA LYS A 426 22.03 -2.44 22.01
C LYS A 426 22.06 -3.77 22.75
N GLN A 427 22.89 -3.86 23.78
CA GLN A 427 23.13 -5.06 24.57
C GLN A 427 21.87 -5.51 25.33
N LYS A 428 21.04 -4.54 25.76
CA LYS A 428 19.83 -4.80 26.55
C LYS A 428 18.64 -5.28 25.72
N LEU A 429 18.71 -5.15 24.39
CA LEU A 429 17.58 -5.48 23.52
C LEU A 429 17.24 -6.97 23.57
N ALA A 430 18.25 -7.84 23.54
CA ALA A 430 18.03 -9.29 23.55
C ALA A 430 17.39 -9.75 24.87
N GLU A 431 17.87 -9.24 26.01
CA GLU A 431 17.32 -9.50 27.33
C GLU A 431 15.86 -9.03 27.42
N ALA A 432 15.58 -7.79 27.01
CA ALA A 432 14.23 -7.23 27.04
C ALA A 432 13.23 -8.04 26.19
N ILE A 433 13.65 -8.59 25.04
CA ILE A 433 12.82 -9.47 24.21
C ILE A 433 12.50 -10.77 24.94
N VAL A 434 13.51 -11.43 25.52
CA VAL A 434 13.34 -12.71 26.22
C VAL A 434 12.43 -12.55 27.43
N THR A 435 12.66 -11.55 28.27
CA THR A 435 11.83 -11.26 29.45
C THR A 435 10.36 -11.06 29.06
N LEU A 436 10.10 -10.31 27.98
CA LEU A 436 8.74 -10.08 27.53
C LEU A 436 8.08 -11.37 27.03
N ILE A 437 8.77 -12.15 26.20
CA ILE A 437 8.23 -13.40 25.65
C ILE A 437 7.93 -14.41 26.76
N GLU A 438 8.83 -14.57 27.72
CA GLU A 438 8.64 -15.48 28.86
C GLU A 438 7.46 -15.03 29.74
N SER A 439 7.34 -13.74 30.02
CA SER A 439 6.20 -13.19 30.78
C SER A 439 4.86 -13.45 30.08
N GLN A 440 4.82 -13.36 28.75
CA GLN A 440 3.60 -13.62 27.97
C GLN A 440 3.24 -15.10 27.95
N ASN A 441 4.21 -15.99 27.77
CA ASN A 441 3.97 -17.43 27.77
C ASN A 441 3.43 -17.91 29.13
N ASN A 442 3.99 -17.41 30.23
CA ASN A 442 3.51 -17.73 31.57
C ASN A 442 2.06 -17.26 31.77
N TYR A 443 1.71 -16.08 31.25
CA TYR A 443 0.35 -15.55 31.32
C TYR A 443 -0.68 -16.38 30.52
N SER A 444 -0.33 -16.79 29.30
CA SER A 444 -1.19 -17.62 28.44
C SER A 444 -1.51 -18.98 29.08
N HIS A 445 -0.52 -19.64 29.69
CA HIS A 445 -0.73 -20.92 30.37
C HIS A 445 -1.66 -20.79 31.58
N THR A 446 -1.51 -19.77 32.40
CA THR A 446 -2.38 -19.55 33.58
C THR A 446 -3.83 -19.25 33.17
N THR A 447 -4.03 -18.45 32.11
CA THR A 447 -5.37 -18.04 31.66
C THR A 447 -6.15 -19.22 31.03
N ILE A 448 -5.49 -20.05 30.22
CA ILE A 448 -6.12 -21.26 29.64
C ILE A 448 -6.50 -22.24 30.76
N THR A 449 -5.61 -22.45 31.74
CA THR A 449 -5.87 -23.37 32.86
C THR A 449 -7.08 -22.92 33.69
N LEU A 450 -7.24 -21.60 33.92
CA LEU A 450 -8.38 -21.04 34.65
C LEU A 450 -9.69 -21.07 33.83
N ALA A 451 -9.64 -20.82 32.52
CA ALA A 451 -10.81 -20.90 31.64
C ALA A 451 -11.32 -22.35 31.51
N ASP A 452 -10.41 -23.32 31.40
CA ASP A 452 -10.74 -24.75 31.36
C ASP A 452 -11.28 -25.25 32.71
N ALA A 453 -10.74 -24.74 33.83
CA ALA A 453 -11.27 -25.04 35.16
C ALA A 453 -12.67 -24.45 35.37
N ALA A 454 -12.93 -23.23 34.89
CA ALA A 454 -14.24 -22.59 34.97
C ALA A 454 -15.30 -23.35 34.14
N ASN A 455 -14.97 -23.77 32.92
CA ASN A 455 -15.87 -24.58 32.08
C ASN A 455 -16.13 -25.98 32.65
N LYS A 456 -15.15 -26.59 33.34
CA LYS A 456 -15.34 -27.88 34.04
C LYS A 456 -16.14 -27.79 35.34
N SER A 457 -16.29 -26.59 35.91
CA SER A 457 -17.10 -26.35 37.11
C SER A 457 -18.58 -26.02 36.81
N GLN A 458 -18.90 -25.80 35.53
CA GLN A 458 -20.25 -25.52 35.03
C GLN A 458 -20.90 -26.70 34.29
N LEU A 459 -20.18 -27.83 34.20
CA LEU A 459 -20.67 -29.15 33.80
C LEU A 459 -20.71 -30.05 35.03
#